data_AF-A0A349J627-F1
#
_entry.id   AF-A0A349J627-F1
#
_cell.length_a   1.000
_cell.length_b   1.000
_cell.length_c   1.000
_cell.angle_alpha   90.00
_cell.angle_beta   90.00
_cell.angle_gamma   90.00
#
_symmetry.space_group_name_H-M   'P 1'
#
loop_
_entity.id
_entity.type
_entity.pdbx_description
1 polymer ?
#
loop_
_entity_poly.entity_id
_entity_poly.type
_entity_poly.pdbx_seq_one_letter_code
_entity_poly.pdbx_strand_id
1 'polypeptide(L)'
;MIHAHPPAPDWSRRLLYAAPVCAGAAWGVAWWLLKGAPAAERDVLAALAAMLAGGIPLAVAWWWRQIARLRSRRHPRPGELPARTARRLDEDRRLRYGIMGAYQAHLLLFLLPFIVFSCAKRLGPPGGGGGIVGAQPQEEQVEVVKVLRKKMIVNPFSAIKLKKPNEVDIDIKEQTQRLATAQQAGGDGQGSGGYEGGEGSELNFVILDHGAAGWDEAVSAAAPNLLRELRTRLSVPTARRPVTVTLGDLMAQKDDAQQPSLIYLCLARNPPKLGEREVEWLRRYLVELHGLLLLDDTGGGRGHAESLARRVMPGRPLVAIPNDDALWRIRQPMREPDRALARHGGDRVLGVREGQRWSIVYHPGDLVDGWRGAYGPQWQEIAYQFGSNVFDYATRQFTRRLRSQTAPP
;
A
#
# COMPACT_ATOMS: atom_id res chain seq x y z
N MET A 1 -50.71 33.27 48.85
CA MET A 1 -49.32 33.51 48.39
C MET A 1 -49.00 32.55 47.26
N ILE A 2 -48.93 33.06 46.04
CA ILE A 2 -48.62 32.25 44.85
C ILE A 2 -47.09 32.20 44.74
N HIS A 3 -46.49 31.05 45.02
CA HIS A 3 -45.07 30.83 44.76
C HIS A 3 -44.85 30.75 43.24
N ALA A 4 -44.31 31.83 42.66
CA ALA A 4 -43.80 31.82 41.30
C ALA A 4 -42.53 30.96 41.26
N HIS A 5 -42.58 29.83 40.55
CA HIS A 5 -41.37 29.04 40.29
C HIS A 5 -40.47 29.77 39.28
N PRO A 6 -39.13 29.65 39.42
CA PRO A 6 -38.19 30.28 38.52
C PRO A 6 -38.36 29.78 37.09
N PRO A 7 -38.13 30.65 36.08
CA PRO A 7 -38.22 30.25 34.67
C PRO A 7 -37.24 29.12 34.37
N ALA A 8 -37.68 28.17 33.52
CA ALA A 8 -36.84 27.06 33.06
C ALA A 8 -35.51 27.61 32.50
N PRO A 9 -34.37 26.97 32.80
CA PRO A 9 -33.07 27.56 32.51
C PRO A 9 -32.84 27.75 31.00
N ASP A 10 -32.25 28.90 30.66
CA ASP A 10 -32.11 29.50 29.32
C ASP A 10 -31.15 28.74 28.36
N TRP A 11 -30.77 27.51 28.70
CA TRP A 11 -29.80 26.71 27.93
C TRP A 11 -30.31 26.35 26.53
N SER A 12 -31.61 26.22 26.33
CA SER A 12 -32.20 25.89 25.02
C SER A 12 -32.07 27.02 24.00
N ARG A 13 -32.16 28.29 24.44
CA ARG A 13 -31.88 29.45 23.59
C ARG A 13 -30.38 29.56 23.31
N ARG A 14 -29.54 29.36 24.32
CA ARG A 14 -28.07 29.37 24.16
C ARG A 14 -27.58 28.31 23.17
N LEU A 15 -28.17 27.11 23.15
CA LEU A 15 -27.86 26.08 22.15
C LEU A 15 -28.31 26.44 20.72
N LEU A 16 -29.46 27.11 20.57
CA LEU A 16 -29.93 27.62 19.28
C LEU A 16 -29.00 28.70 18.70
N TYR A 17 -28.40 29.54 19.56
CA TYR A 17 -27.40 30.52 19.14
C TYR A 17 -25.98 29.94 18.96
N ALA A 18 -25.65 28.85 19.67
CA ALA A 18 -24.36 28.16 19.50
C ALA A 18 -24.30 27.33 18.22
N ALA A 19 -25.42 26.77 17.76
CA ALA A 19 -25.49 25.95 16.55
C ALA A 19 -24.88 26.60 15.29
N PRO A 20 -25.20 27.85 14.91
CA PRO A 20 -24.57 28.50 13.75
C PRO A 20 -23.07 28.78 13.95
N VAL A 21 -22.62 29.03 15.18
CA VAL A 21 -21.19 29.23 15.51
C VAL A 21 -20.41 27.93 15.38
N CYS A 22 -20.97 26.82 15.88
CA CYS A 22 -20.39 25.48 15.72
C CYS A 22 -20.40 25.04 14.25
N ALA A 23 -21.47 25.36 13.49
CA ALA A 23 -21.54 25.09 12.06
C ALA A 23 -20.47 25.87 11.27
N GLY A 24 -20.25 27.14 11.60
CA GLY A 24 -19.19 27.96 10.99
C GLY A 24 -17.79 27.42 11.30
N ALA A 25 -17.53 27.00 12.54
CA ALA A 25 -16.27 26.39 12.93
C ALA A 25 -16.05 25.03 12.24
N ALA A 26 -17.08 24.19 12.18
CA ALA A 26 -17.03 22.89 11.48
C ALA A 26 -16.79 23.07 9.98
N TRP A 27 -17.42 24.08 9.36
CA TRP A 27 -17.19 24.44 7.96
C TRP A 27 -15.76 24.94 7.72
N GLY A 28 -15.22 25.76 8.62
CA GLY A 28 -13.82 26.22 8.55
C GLY A 28 -12.81 25.08 8.62
N VAL A 29 -13.02 24.11 9.51
CA VAL A 29 -12.19 22.90 9.64
C VAL A 29 -12.33 22.02 8.39
N ALA A 30 -13.54 21.81 7.90
CA ALA A 30 -13.78 21.00 6.72
C ALA A 30 -13.19 21.62 5.43
N TRP A 31 -13.31 22.94 5.28
CA TRP A 31 -12.67 23.70 4.19
C TRP A 31 -11.14 23.62 4.24
N TRP A 32 -10.56 23.66 5.45
CA TRP A 32 -9.13 23.48 5.64
C TRP A 32 -8.66 22.07 5.27
N LEU A 33 -9.43 21.04 5.62
CA LEU A 33 -9.16 19.64 5.22
C LEU A 33 -9.28 19.45 3.69
N LEU A 34 -10.26 20.11 3.05
CA LEU A 34 -10.48 20.04 1.60
C LEU A 34 -9.34 20.64 0.77
N LYS A 35 -8.61 21.64 1.30
CA LYS A 35 -7.46 22.25 0.60
C LYS A 35 -6.30 21.27 0.36
N GLY A 36 -6.19 20.20 1.15
CA GLY A 36 -5.13 19.20 1.05
C GLY A 36 -5.50 17.93 0.27
N ALA A 37 -6.77 17.76 -0.11
CA ALA A 37 -7.26 16.51 -0.69
C ALA A 37 -7.06 16.43 -2.23
N PRO A 38 -6.74 15.23 -2.77
CA PRO A 38 -6.65 15.01 -4.21
C PRO A 38 -8.00 15.23 -4.91
N ALA A 39 -7.96 15.66 -6.17
CA ALA A 39 -9.15 16.16 -6.88
C ALA A 39 -10.32 15.16 -6.94
N ALA A 40 -10.03 13.85 -7.02
CA ALA A 40 -11.04 12.79 -7.07
C ALA A 40 -11.85 12.62 -5.76
N GLU A 41 -11.35 13.13 -4.62
CA GLU A 41 -11.98 12.96 -3.30
C GLU A 41 -12.67 14.24 -2.80
N ARG A 42 -12.50 15.36 -3.51
CA ARG A 42 -13.01 16.68 -3.07
C ARG A 42 -14.53 16.74 -3.02
N ASP A 43 -15.22 16.13 -3.97
CA ASP A 43 -16.69 16.16 -4.01
C ASP A 43 -17.31 15.33 -2.89
N VAL A 44 -16.70 14.18 -2.57
CA VAL A 44 -17.12 13.31 -1.46
C VAL A 44 -16.85 13.98 -0.12
N LEU A 45 -15.66 14.56 0.06
CA LEU A 45 -15.30 15.31 1.27
C LEU A 45 -16.14 16.57 1.44
N ALA A 46 -16.52 17.25 0.35
CA ALA A 46 -17.40 18.42 0.37
C ALA A 46 -18.83 18.03 0.76
N ALA A 47 -19.33 16.89 0.26
CA ALA A 47 -20.63 16.36 0.67
C ALA A 47 -20.64 15.97 2.15
N LEU A 48 -19.60 15.30 2.64
CA LEU A 48 -19.42 14.96 4.05
C LEU A 48 -19.32 16.21 4.94
N ALA A 49 -18.55 17.21 4.51
CA ALA A 49 -18.44 18.49 5.17
C ALA A 49 -19.79 19.21 5.29
N ALA A 50 -20.57 19.24 4.21
CA ALA A 50 -21.91 19.84 4.20
C ALA A 50 -22.89 19.10 5.13
N MET A 51 -22.81 17.76 5.18
CA MET A 51 -23.62 16.97 6.12
C MET A 51 -23.23 17.22 7.58
N LEU A 52 -21.93 17.29 7.89
CA LEU A 52 -21.43 17.50 9.25
C LEU A 52 -21.64 18.94 9.74
N ALA A 53 -21.49 19.94 8.87
CA ALA A 53 -21.64 21.35 9.24
C ALA A 53 -23.11 21.81 9.23
N GLY A 54 -23.95 21.28 8.35
CA GLY A 54 -25.34 21.71 8.19
C GLY A 54 -26.36 20.67 8.62
N GLY A 55 -26.31 19.48 8.01
CA GLY A 55 -27.34 18.45 8.16
C GLY A 55 -27.49 17.93 9.59
N ILE A 56 -26.39 17.52 10.22
CA ILE A 56 -26.40 16.94 11.56
C ILE A 56 -26.76 17.99 12.64
N PRO A 57 -26.16 19.20 12.67
CA PRO A 57 -26.52 20.21 13.66
C PRO A 57 -27.98 20.67 13.56
N LEU A 58 -28.53 20.83 12.34
CA LEU A 58 -29.93 21.17 12.14
C LEU A 58 -30.87 20.05 12.58
N ALA A 59 -30.53 18.79 12.27
CA ALA A 59 -31.29 17.64 12.73
C ALA A 59 -31.27 17.53 14.27
N VAL A 60 -30.11 17.73 14.91
CA VAL A 60 -29.96 17.73 16.37
C VAL A 60 -30.70 18.91 17.01
N ALA A 61 -30.64 20.11 16.44
CA ALA A 61 -31.37 21.28 16.93
C ALA A 61 -32.89 21.12 16.79
N TRP A 62 -33.35 20.59 15.66
CA TRP A 62 -34.76 20.25 15.45
C TRP A 62 -35.21 19.18 16.44
N TRP A 63 -34.40 18.14 16.64
CA TRP A 63 -34.63 17.07 17.63
C TRP A 63 -34.74 17.60 19.06
N TRP A 64 -33.80 18.43 19.51
CA TRP A 64 -33.84 19.06 20.82
C TRP A 64 -35.05 19.98 20.99
N ARG A 65 -35.45 20.69 19.93
CA ARG A 65 -36.68 21.49 19.93
C ARG A 65 -37.93 20.62 20.10
N GLN A 66 -37.98 19.43 19.50
CA GLN A 66 -39.07 18.49 19.71
C GLN A 66 -39.07 17.93 21.14
N ILE A 67 -37.91 17.52 21.68
CA ILE A 67 -37.80 17.06 23.09
C ILE A 67 -38.20 18.16 24.07
N ALA A 68 -37.74 19.40 23.85
CA ALA A 68 -38.08 20.53 24.70
C ALA A 68 -39.60 20.80 24.69
N ARG A 69 -40.24 20.77 23.51
CA ARG A 69 -41.70 20.87 23.37
C ARG A 69 -42.47 19.74 24.07
N LEU A 70 -41.90 18.53 24.09
CA LEU A 70 -42.49 17.39 24.77
C LEU A 70 -42.33 17.47 26.29
N ARG A 71 -41.19 17.99 26.78
CA ARG A 71 -40.90 18.18 28.21
C ARG A 71 -41.57 19.41 28.82
N SER A 72 -41.85 20.45 28.03
CA SER A 72 -42.46 21.70 28.50
C SER A 72 -43.98 21.64 28.65
N ARG A 73 -44.63 20.57 28.20
CA ARG A 73 -46.07 20.37 28.44
C ARG A 73 -46.26 19.95 29.90
N ARG A 74 -46.93 20.80 30.69
CA ARG A 74 -47.27 20.51 32.09
C ARG A 74 -47.98 19.15 32.16
N HIS A 75 -47.49 18.32 33.07
CA HIS A 75 -48.11 17.05 33.37
C HIS A 75 -49.32 17.31 34.28
N PRO A 76 -50.51 16.82 33.90
CA PRO A 76 -51.60 16.71 34.84
C PRO A 76 -51.18 15.78 35.98
N ARG A 77 -51.42 16.17 37.22
CA ARG A 77 -51.16 15.29 38.37
C ARG A 77 -52.12 14.08 38.33
N PRO A 78 -51.73 12.93 38.90
CA PRO A 78 -52.63 11.78 39.00
C PRO A 78 -53.96 12.21 39.63
N GLY A 79 -55.08 12.00 38.91
CA GLY A 79 -56.42 12.39 39.35
C GLY A 79 -56.98 13.70 38.78
N GLU A 80 -56.18 14.54 38.11
CA GLU A 80 -56.65 15.81 37.53
C GLU A 80 -57.44 15.65 36.22
N LEU A 81 -57.33 14.50 35.55
CA LEU A 81 -58.02 14.22 34.30
C LEU A 81 -58.87 12.95 34.39
N PRO A 82 -60.02 12.90 33.68
CA PRO A 82 -60.76 11.66 33.49
C PRO A 82 -59.86 10.57 32.92
N ALA A 83 -60.01 9.33 33.41
CA ALA A 83 -59.15 8.20 33.05
C ALA A 83 -59.02 7.98 31.53
N ARG A 84 -60.08 8.27 30.76
CA ARG A 84 -60.09 8.18 29.29
C ARG A 84 -59.14 9.19 28.64
N THR A 85 -59.06 10.40 29.18
CA THR A 85 -58.19 11.47 28.67
C THR A 85 -56.73 11.20 29.04
N ALA A 86 -56.48 10.68 30.25
CA ALA A 86 -55.15 10.27 30.68
C ALA A 86 -54.59 9.13 29.81
N ARG A 87 -55.41 8.12 29.46
CA ARG A 87 -55.01 7.03 28.56
C ARG A 87 -54.65 7.53 27.15
N ARG A 88 -55.49 8.38 26.55
CA ARG A 88 -55.21 8.97 25.22
C ARG A 88 -53.89 9.74 25.20
N LEU A 89 -53.57 10.49 26.26
CA LEU A 89 -52.31 11.21 26.35
C LEU A 89 -51.10 10.29 26.48
N ASP A 90 -51.23 9.15 27.18
CA ASP A 90 -50.16 8.14 27.27
C ASP A 90 -49.97 7.40 25.93
N GLU A 91 -51.05 7.06 25.24
CA GLU A 91 -51.01 6.45 23.90
C GLU A 91 -50.33 7.37 22.87
N ASP A 92 -50.74 8.64 22.81
CA ASP A 92 -50.11 9.66 21.95
C ASP A 92 -48.61 9.80 22.23
N ARG A 93 -48.24 9.70 23.51
CA ARG A 93 -46.85 9.78 23.95
C ARG A 93 -46.04 8.57 23.52
N ARG A 94 -46.56 7.36 23.74
CA ARG A 94 -45.92 6.10 23.31
C ARG A 94 -45.74 6.07 21.80
N LEU A 95 -46.75 6.51 21.05
CA LEU A 95 -46.68 6.59 19.59
C LEU A 95 -45.56 7.55 19.14
N ARG A 96 -45.46 8.74 19.73
CA ARG A 96 -44.40 9.71 19.40
C ARG A 96 -43.01 9.19 19.73
N TYR A 97 -42.82 8.58 20.89
CA TYR A 97 -41.54 7.96 21.25
C TYR A 97 -41.21 6.78 20.33
N GLY A 98 -42.20 5.97 19.95
CA GLY A 98 -42.03 4.88 18.99
C GLY A 98 -41.60 5.38 17.61
N ILE A 99 -42.25 6.42 17.09
CA ILE A 99 -41.89 7.06 15.81
C ILE A 99 -40.47 7.64 15.88
N MET A 100 -40.12 8.34 16.97
CA MET A 100 -38.77 8.89 17.16
C MET A 100 -37.70 7.79 17.23
N GLY A 101 -37.95 6.72 17.97
CA GLY A 101 -37.04 5.57 18.04
C GLY A 101 -36.88 4.89 16.68
N ALA A 102 -37.96 4.78 15.90
CA ALA A 102 -37.90 4.26 14.54
C ALA A 102 -37.01 5.14 13.64
N TYR A 103 -37.19 6.47 13.63
CA TYR A 103 -36.31 7.36 12.85
C TYR A 103 -34.83 7.24 13.24
N GLN A 104 -34.52 7.09 14.53
CA GLN A 104 -33.13 6.89 14.99
C GLN A 104 -32.54 5.57 14.49
N ALA A 105 -33.31 4.48 14.57
CA ALA A 105 -32.88 3.18 14.07
C ALA A 105 -32.60 3.22 12.55
N HIS A 106 -33.47 3.90 11.78
CA HIS A 106 -33.29 4.03 10.34
C HIS A 106 -32.09 4.92 9.98
N LEU A 107 -31.86 6.01 10.71
CA LEU A 107 -30.69 6.87 10.50
C LEU A 107 -29.38 6.11 10.77
N LEU A 108 -29.33 5.33 11.87
CA LEU A 108 -28.17 4.49 12.17
C LEU A 108 -27.96 3.42 11.09
N LEU A 109 -29.02 2.73 10.65
CA LEU A 109 -28.95 1.74 9.57
C LEU A 109 -28.42 2.35 8.26
N PHE A 110 -28.80 3.59 7.96
CA PHE A 110 -28.35 4.29 6.76
C PHE A 110 -26.90 4.79 6.86
N LEU A 111 -26.44 5.20 8.04
CA LEU A 111 -25.07 5.70 8.26
C LEU A 111 -24.03 4.58 8.41
N LEU A 112 -24.42 3.42 8.97
CA LEU A 112 -23.54 2.27 9.19
C LEU A 112 -22.73 1.84 7.96
N PRO A 113 -23.31 1.72 6.74
CA PRO A 113 -22.53 1.38 5.55
C PRO A 113 -21.47 2.43 5.21
N PHE A 114 -21.74 3.73 5.36
CA PHE A 114 -20.75 4.78 5.06
C PHE A 114 -19.56 4.77 6.02
N ILE A 115 -19.77 4.36 7.27
CA ILE A 115 -18.69 4.20 8.26
C ILE A 115 -17.85 2.95 7.92
N VAL A 116 -18.47 1.88 7.43
CA VAL A 116 -17.79 0.62 7.11
C VAL A 116 -17.02 0.68 5.78
N PHE A 117 -17.43 1.52 4.82
CA PHE A 117 -16.80 1.57 3.48
C PHE A 117 -15.66 2.60 3.30
N SER A 118 -15.33 3.40 4.32
CA SER A 118 -14.45 4.58 4.17
C SER A 118 -12.96 4.37 4.53
N CYS A 119 -12.51 3.17 4.90
CA CYS A 119 -11.15 3.00 5.47
C CYS A 119 -10.22 2.02 4.74
N ALA A 120 -10.49 1.71 3.47
CA ALA A 120 -9.53 0.95 2.66
C ALA A 120 -8.46 1.91 2.13
N LYS A 121 -7.27 1.90 2.74
CA LYS A 121 -6.10 2.63 2.22
C LYS A 121 -5.73 2.02 0.86
N ARG A 122 -5.57 2.85 -0.18
CA ARG A 122 -5.09 2.39 -1.49
C ARG A 122 -3.62 2.01 -1.40
N LEU A 123 -3.31 0.72 -1.38
CA LEU A 123 -1.93 0.19 -1.27
C LEU A 123 -1.35 -0.24 -2.62
N GLY A 124 -2.18 -0.25 -3.66
CA GLY A 124 -1.79 -0.55 -5.03
C GLY A 124 -0.64 0.33 -5.53
N PRO A 125 0.13 -0.17 -6.51
CA PRO A 125 1.30 0.55 -7.04
C PRO A 125 0.90 1.83 -7.78
N PRO A 126 1.81 2.82 -7.86
CA PRO A 126 1.52 4.10 -8.47
C PRO A 126 1.25 3.96 -9.97
N GLY A 127 0.18 4.58 -10.45
CA GLY A 127 -0.12 4.66 -11.87
C GLY A 127 0.82 5.59 -12.64
N GLY A 128 1.27 5.17 -13.82
CA GLY A 128 2.08 5.98 -14.72
C GLY A 128 2.14 5.40 -16.13
N GLY A 129 2.63 6.18 -17.09
CA GLY A 129 2.76 5.81 -18.51
C GLY A 129 3.83 4.75 -18.76
N GLY A 130 3.65 3.54 -18.24
CA GLY A 130 4.57 2.42 -18.39
C GLY A 130 4.44 1.72 -19.75
N GLY A 131 4.86 2.35 -20.84
CA GLY A 131 5.12 1.64 -22.08
C GLY A 131 6.01 0.41 -21.85
N ILE A 132 5.67 -0.67 -22.53
CA ILE A 132 6.22 -2.00 -22.33
C ILE A 132 7.71 -2.04 -22.69
N VAL A 133 8.60 -2.36 -21.75
CA VAL A 133 9.85 -3.04 -22.13
C VAL A 133 9.50 -4.51 -22.36
N GLY A 134 9.19 -4.87 -23.61
CA GLY A 134 9.07 -6.26 -24.05
C GLY A 134 7.71 -6.76 -24.60
N ALA A 135 6.97 -5.98 -25.39
CA ALA A 135 5.93 -6.54 -26.27
C ALA A 135 6.10 -6.16 -27.75
N GLN A 136 7.34 -6.06 -28.19
CA GLN A 136 7.85 -6.81 -29.34
C GLN A 136 9.28 -7.19 -28.93
N PRO A 137 9.86 -8.34 -29.34
CA PRO A 137 11.30 -8.38 -29.43
C PRO A 137 11.63 -7.28 -30.45
N GLN A 138 12.03 -6.09 -29.97
CA GLN A 138 12.95 -5.31 -30.77
C GLN A 138 14.12 -6.26 -30.91
N GLU A 139 14.21 -6.88 -32.09
CA GLU A 139 15.44 -7.49 -32.55
C GLU A 139 16.51 -6.50 -32.16
N GLU A 140 17.33 -6.94 -31.21
CA GLU A 140 18.46 -6.22 -30.71
C GLU A 140 19.24 -5.84 -31.98
N GLN A 141 19.08 -4.60 -32.44
CA GLN A 141 19.97 -4.05 -33.44
C GLN A 141 21.27 -3.89 -32.68
N VAL A 142 21.99 -5.01 -32.57
CA VAL A 142 23.41 -5.01 -32.39
C VAL A 142 23.91 -4.26 -33.61
N GLU A 143 24.04 -2.94 -33.48
CA GLU A 143 24.84 -2.17 -34.40
C GLU A 143 26.25 -2.72 -34.22
N VAL A 144 26.58 -3.72 -35.06
CA VAL A 144 27.94 -4.22 -35.17
C VAL A 144 28.73 -3.02 -35.63
N VAL A 145 29.32 -2.30 -34.67
CA VAL A 145 30.28 -1.24 -34.94
C VAL A 145 31.36 -1.93 -35.76
N LYS A 146 31.34 -1.73 -37.07
CA LYS A 146 32.33 -2.27 -38.00
C LYS A 146 33.67 -1.68 -37.56
N VAL A 147 34.43 -2.46 -36.78
CA VAL A 147 35.80 -2.11 -36.47
C VAL A 147 36.54 -2.13 -37.80
N LEU A 148 36.77 -0.94 -38.38
CA LEU A 148 37.63 -0.76 -39.54
C LEU A 148 39.05 -1.17 -39.13
N ARG A 149 39.36 -2.46 -39.26
CA ARG A 149 40.71 -3.00 -39.07
C ARG A 149 41.60 -2.40 -40.16
N LYS A 150 42.29 -1.31 -39.86
CA LYS A 150 43.36 -0.79 -40.71
C LYS A 150 44.52 -1.78 -40.68
N LYS A 151 44.57 -2.69 -41.67
CA LYS A 151 45.70 -3.59 -41.87
C LYS A 151 46.87 -2.77 -42.41
N MET A 152 47.88 -2.53 -41.57
CA MET A 152 49.13 -1.92 -42.01
C MET A 152 49.86 -2.95 -42.89
N ILE A 153 49.94 -2.70 -44.19
CA ILE A 153 50.74 -3.51 -45.12
C ILE A 153 52.16 -2.96 -45.04
N VAL A 154 53.04 -3.69 -44.38
CA VAL A 154 54.46 -3.32 -44.27
C VAL A 154 55.22 -3.99 -45.41
N ASN A 155 56.03 -3.21 -46.13
CA ASN A 155 56.91 -3.75 -47.16
C ASN A 155 57.98 -4.66 -46.51
N PRO A 156 58.03 -5.96 -46.84
CA PRO A 156 58.94 -6.92 -46.21
C PRO A 156 60.42 -6.64 -46.47
N PHE A 157 60.76 -5.78 -47.42
CA PHE A 157 62.15 -5.40 -47.74
C PHE A 157 62.56 -4.03 -47.19
N SER A 158 61.74 -3.40 -46.33
CA SER A 158 62.11 -2.13 -45.71
C SER A 158 63.02 -2.33 -44.48
N ALA A 159 64.10 -1.55 -44.38
CA ALA A 159 65.07 -1.62 -43.28
C ALA A 159 64.56 -1.00 -41.94
N ILE A 160 63.31 -0.53 -41.89
CA ILE A 160 62.73 0.18 -40.76
C ILE A 160 61.90 -0.79 -39.91
N LYS A 161 62.34 -1.07 -38.69
CA LYS A 161 61.58 -1.88 -37.73
C LYS A 161 60.42 -1.07 -37.14
N LEU A 162 59.21 -1.28 -37.65
CA LEU A 162 57.99 -0.68 -37.10
C LEU A 162 57.50 -1.48 -35.88
N LYS A 163 57.38 -0.81 -34.73
CA LYS A 163 56.81 -1.41 -33.50
C LYS A 163 55.29 -1.45 -33.65
N LYS A 164 54.72 -2.65 -33.80
CA LYS A 164 53.27 -2.84 -33.92
C LYS A 164 52.61 -2.46 -32.58
N PRO A 165 51.59 -1.58 -32.53
CA PRO A 165 50.82 -1.39 -31.31
C PRO A 165 50.05 -2.69 -31.01
N ASN A 166 49.96 -3.06 -29.73
CA ASN A 166 49.13 -4.18 -29.31
C ASN A 166 47.67 -3.87 -29.63
N GLU A 167 46.92 -4.88 -30.09
CA GLU A 167 45.47 -4.79 -30.28
C GLU A 167 44.83 -4.34 -28.97
N VAL A 168 44.05 -3.26 -29.03
CA VAL A 168 43.27 -2.80 -27.87
C VAL A 168 42.09 -3.76 -27.75
N ASP A 169 42.21 -4.75 -26.87
CA ASP A 169 41.07 -5.53 -26.39
C ASP A 169 40.21 -4.59 -25.55
N ILE A 170 39.11 -4.13 -26.13
CA ILE A 170 38.05 -3.50 -25.37
C ILE A 170 37.31 -4.64 -24.68
N ASP A 171 37.39 -4.72 -23.35
CA ASP A 171 36.65 -5.73 -22.59
C ASP A 171 35.14 -5.49 -22.76
N ILE A 172 34.52 -6.30 -23.61
CA ILE A 172 33.09 -6.22 -23.97
C ILE A 172 32.21 -6.22 -22.70
N LYS A 173 32.68 -6.84 -21.62
CA LYS A 173 32.00 -6.85 -20.31
C LYS A 173 31.81 -5.45 -19.73
N GLU A 174 32.77 -4.54 -19.94
CA GLU A 174 32.75 -3.18 -19.41
C GLU A 174 31.73 -2.29 -20.16
N GLN A 175 31.54 -2.52 -21.46
CA GLN A 175 30.51 -1.85 -22.26
C GLN A 175 29.11 -2.39 -21.97
N THR A 176 28.94 -3.70 -21.76
CA THR A 176 27.67 -4.29 -21.31
C THR A 176 27.25 -3.77 -19.93
N GLN A 177 28.21 -3.52 -19.02
CA GLN A 177 27.94 -2.89 -17.73
C GLN A 177 27.44 -1.45 -17.84
N ARG A 178 27.95 -0.66 -18.81
CA ARG A 178 27.49 0.72 -19.02
C ARG A 178 26.08 0.81 -19.65
N LEU A 179 25.69 -0.14 -20.50
CA LEU A 179 24.32 -0.21 -21.06
C LEU A 179 23.27 -0.66 -20.05
N ALA A 180 23.65 -1.39 -19.01
CA ALA A 180 22.76 -1.74 -17.90
C ALA A 180 22.49 -0.57 -16.93
N THR A 181 23.14 0.58 -17.13
CA THR A 181 22.91 1.77 -16.31
C THR A 181 21.53 2.35 -16.63
N ALA A 182 20.60 2.14 -15.70
CA ALA A 182 19.30 2.80 -15.60
C ALA A 182 18.34 2.56 -16.79
N GLN A 183 17.79 1.35 -16.89
CA GLN A 183 16.39 1.29 -17.31
C GLN A 183 15.60 2.15 -16.29
N GLN A 184 14.78 3.09 -16.73
CA GLN A 184 13.79 3.72 -15.86
C GLN A 184 12.69 2.71 -15.53
N ALA A 185 12.11 2.77 -14.33
CA ALA A 185 10.77 2.23 -14.16
C ALA A 185 9.81 3.31 -14.66
N GLY A 186 9.07 2.99 -15.71
CA GLY A 186 8.39 3.96 -16.57
C GLY A 186 8.83 3.71 -18.00
N GLY A 187 7.86 3.47 -18.88
CA GLY A 187 8.13 3.43 -20.31
C GLY A 187 8.23 4.85 -20.85
N ASP A 188 8.48 4.96 -22.15
CA ASP A 188 8.65 6.23 -22.89
C ASP A 188 7.38 7.12 -22.96
N GLY A 189 6.38 6.89 -22.10
CA GLY A 189 5.17 7.68 -22.03
C GLY A 189 5.42 9.05 -21.37
N GLN A 190 4.81 10.11 -21.91
CA GLN A 190 4.84 11.49 -21.38
C GLN A 190 4.07 11.67 -20.05
N GLY A 191 4.07 10.69 -19.16
CA GLY A 191 3.39 10.71 -17.87
C GLY A 191 4.32 10.92 -16.68
N SER A 192 3.77 11.30 -15.52
CA SER A 192 4.49 11.24 -14.24
C SER A 192 4.97 9.80 -13.95
N GLY A 193 6.16 9.66 -13.36
CA GLY A 193 6.75 8.35 -13.04
C GLY A 193 5.79 7.41 -12.32
N GLY A 194 5.71 6.16 -12.76
CA GLY A 194 4.77 5.15 -12.26
C GLY A 194 4.72 3.92 -13.17
N TYR A 195 3.86 2.96 -12.81
CA TYR A 195 3.69 1.71 -13.54
C TYR A 195 2.40 1.70 -14.37
N GLU A 196 2.48 1.23 -15.61
CA GLU A 196 1.27 1.04 -16.42
C GLU A 196 0.39 -0.04 -15.79
N GLY A 197 -0.91 0.24 -15.68
CA GLY A 197 -1.88 -0.59 -14.98
C GLY A 197 -1.87 -0.41 -13.45
N GLY A 198 -1.05 0.50 -12.91
CA GLY A 198 -1.18 0.95 -11.52
C GLY A 198 -2.27 1.99 -11.37
N GLU A 199 -2.99 1.97 -10.25
CA GLU A 199 -4.04 2.94 -9.91
C GLU A 199 -3.75 3.72 -8.61
N GLY A 200 -2.65 3.40 -7.94
CA GLY A 200 -2.18 4.09 -6.75
C GLY A 200 -1.56 5.45 -7.06
N SER A 201 -1.34 6.25 -6.02
CA SER A 201 -0.59 7.51 -6.12
C SER A 201 0.89 7.37 -5.80
N GLU A 202 1.26 6.41 -4.96
CA GLU A 202 2.62 6.18 -4.49
C GLU A 202 2.91 4.70 -4.27
N LEU A 203 4.18 4.31 -4.37
CA LEU A 203 4.66 2.99 -4.03
C LEU A 203 4.73 2.86 -2.51
N ASN A 204 3.99 1.90 -1.98
CA ASN A 204 3.89 1.61 -0.55
C ASN A 204 4.81 0.45 -0.17
N PHE A 205 5.56 0.60 0.92
CA PHE A 205 6.22 -0.53 1.57
C PHE A 205 5.27 -1.09 2.64
N VAL A 206 4.61 -2.21 2.33
CA VAL A 206 3.64 -2.85 3.22
C VAL A 206 4.32 -3.92 4.07
N ILE A 207 4.33 -3.70 5.38
CA ILE A 207 4.87 -4.60 6.40
C ILE A 207 3.69 -5.29 7.09
N LEU A 208 3.73 -6.62 7.14
CA LEU A 208 2.67 -7.39 7.76
C LEU A 208 2.88 -7.54 9.27
N ASP A 209 1.91 -7.07 10.06
CA ASP A 209 1.78 -7.45 11.46
C ASP A 209 1.16 -8.86 11.53
N HIS A 210 2.04 -9.85 11.74
CA HIS A 210 1.67 -11.26 11.90
C HIS A 210 1.61 -11.70 13.37
N GLY A 211 1.70 -10.75 14.31
CA GLY A 211 1.52 -10.97 15.75
C GLY A 211 2.63 -11.78 16.44
N ALA A 212 3.74 -12.09 15.76
CA ALA A 212 4.93 -12.72 16.38
C ALA A 212 6.02 -11.66 16.65
N ALA A 213 6.81 -11.86 17.71
CA ALA A 213 7.84 -10.89 18.12
C ALA A 213 8.85 -10.59 16.99
N GLY A 214 9.26 -9.32 16.86
CA GLY A 214 10.22 -8.87 15.84
C GLY A 214 9.59 -8.51 14.48
N TRP A 215 8.26 -8.58 14.33
CA TRP A 215 7.58 -8.24 13.08
C TRP A 215 7.80 -6.78 12.65
N ASP A 216 7.99 -5.88 13.61
CA ASP A 216 8.06 -4.42 13.43
C ASP A 216 9.49 -3.87 13.29
N GLU A 217 10.52 -4.73 13.29
CA GLU A 217 11.92 -4.31 13.23
C GLU A 217 12.24 -3.41 12.03
N ALA A 218 11.59 -3.66 10.88
CA ALA A 218 11.77 -2.88 9.67
C ALA A 218 11.16 -1.46 9.74
N VAL A 219 10.21 -1.19 10.64
CA VAL A 219 9.30 -0.02 10.59
C VAL A 219 10.03 1.31 10.76
N SER A 220 11.03 1.37 11.66
CA SER A 220 11.60 2.63 12.13
C SER A 220 12.67 3.22 11.20
N ALA A 221 13.77 2.50 10.99
CA ALA A 221 14.93 3.00 10.24
C ALA A 221 15.08 2.33 8.86
N ALA A 222 14.93 1.01 8.81
CA ALA A 222 15.18 0.21 7.61
C ALA A 222 14.20 0.56 6.47
N ALA A 223 12.89 0.54 6.73
CA ALA A 223 11.88 0.79 5.72
C ALA A 223 11.87 2.24 5.19
N PRO A 224 11.97 3.30 6.01
CA PRO A 224 12.08 4.66 5.50
C PRO A 224 13.35 4.91 4.69
N ASN A 225 14.45 4.23 5.01
CA ASN A 225 15.66 4.28 4.21
C ASN A 225 15.47 3.61 2.85
N LEU A 226 14.92 2.40 2.82
CA LEU A 226 14.59 1.72 1.57
C LEU A 226 13.63 2.54 0.70
N LEU A 227 12.54 3.08 1.27
CA LEU A 227 11.57 3.91 0.53
C LEU A 227 12.19 5.16 -0.12
N ARG A 228 13.22 5.74 0.53
CA ARG A 228 13.98 6.85 -0.02
C ARG A 228 14.82 6.42 -1.22
N GLU A 229 15.49 5.28 -1.11
CA GLU A 229 16.29 4.70 -2.18
C GLU A 229 15.43 4.25 -3.36
N LEU A 230 14.27 3.63 -3.10
CA LEU A 230 13.31 3.25 -4.14
C LEU A 230 12.82 4.47 -4.93
N ARG A 231 12.61 5.62 -4.28
CA ARG A 231 12.22 6.85 -4.96
C ARG A 231 13.24 7.26 -6.01
N THR A 232 14.51 7.23 -5.63
CA THR A 232 15.62 7.63 -6.49
C THR A 232 15.87 6.59 -7.58
N ARG A 233 15.93 5.31 -7.22
CA ARG A 233 16.34 4.21 -8.11
C ARG A 233 15.26 3.77 -9.08
N LEU A 234 14.00 3.84 -8.68
CA LEU A 234 12.86 3.49 -9.53
C LEU A 234 12.26 4.72 -10.23
N SER A 235 12.58 5.95 -9.79
CA SER A 235 11.97 7.17 -10.34
C SER A 235 10.44 7.19 -10.25
N VAL A 236 9.87 6.56 -9.21
CA VAL A 236 8.42 6.57 -8.93
C VAL A 236 8.13 7.29 -7.60
N PRO A 237 6.94 7.88 -7.42
CA PRO A 237 6.52 8.38 -6.12
C PRO A 237 6.51 7.25 -5.10
N THR A 238 7.08 7.49 -3.93
CA THR A 238 7.10 6.51 -2.82
C THR A 238 6.55 7.14 -1.55
N ALA A 239 5.89 6.34 -0.72
CA ALA A 239 5.47 6.75 0.60
C ALA A 239 6.67 7.20 1.45
N ARG A 240 6.46 8.14 2.37
CA ARG A 240 7.52 8.61 3.30
C ARG A 240 7.76 7.66 4.48
N ARG A 241 6.78 6.81 4.78
CA ARG A 241 6.79 5.84 5.87
C ARG A 241 6.20 4.53 5.38
N PRO A 242 6.63 3.38 5.93
CA PRO A 242 5.98 2.12 5.64
C PRO A 242 4.52 2.12 6.10
N VAL A 243 3.74 1.23 5.52
CA VAL A 243 2.38 0.95 5.96
C VAL A 243 2.38 -0.38 6.69
N THR A 244 2.05 -0.36 7.97
CA THR A 244 1.84 -1.56 8.78
C THR A 244 0.38 -1.97 8.67
N VAL A 245 0.12 -3.23 8.34
CA VAL A 245 -1.24 -3.78 8.18
C VAL A 245 -1.31 -5.17 8.79
N THR A 246 -2.50 -5.54 9.27
CA THR A 246 -2.83 -6.95 9.53
C THR A 246 -3.35 -7.60 8.25
N LEU A 247 -3.40 -8.93 8.20
CA LEU A 247 -4.08 -9.61 7.09
C LEU A 247 -5.58 -9.30 7.08
N GLY A 248 -6.19 -9.08 8.25
CA GLY A 248 -7.59 -8.65 8.35
C GLY A 248 -7.86 -7.34 7.58
N ASP A 249 -6.94 -6.38 7.66
CA ASP A 249 -7.05 -5.10 6.94
C ASP A 249 -6.96 -5.31 5.42
N LEU A 250 -6.03 -6.16 4.96
CA LEU A 250 -5.88 -6.49 3.54
C LEU A 250 -7.08 -7.27 3.00
N MET A 251 -7.60 -8.20 3.79
CA MET A 251 -8.80 -8.99 3.46
C MET A 251 -10.07 -8.13 3.38
N ALA A 252 -10.12 -7.01 4.10
CA ALA A 252 -11.24 -6.07 4.05
C ALA A 252 -11.26 -5.23 2.76
N GLN A 253 -10.14 -5.13 2.04
CA GLN A 253 -10.08 -4.43 0.77
C GLN A 253 -10.79 -5.26 -0.32
N LYS A 254 -11.85 -4.68 -0.88
CA LYS A 254 -12.69 -5.33 -1.90
C LYS A 254 -12.13 -5.23 -3.31
N ASP A 255 -11.34 -4.19 -3.55
CA ASP A 255 -10.77 -3.90 -4.87
C ASP A 255 -9.38 -4.53 -4.96
N ASP A 256 -9.24 -5.45 -5.90
CA ASP A 256 -7.99 -6.14 -6.18
C ASP A 256 -6.89 -5.15 -6.60
N ALA A 257 -7.21 -4.04 -7.27
CA ALA A 257 -6.22 -3.04 -7.70
C ALA A 257 -5.65 -2.23 -6.54
N GLN A 258 -6.34 -2.20 -5.40
CA GLN A 258 -5.91 -1.50 -4.18
C GLN A 258 -4.98 -2.33 -3.31
N GLN A 259 -4.83 -3.62 -3.60
CA GLN A 259 -3.92 -4.52 -2.89
C GLN A 259 -2.46 -4.18 -3.19
N PRO A 260 -1.54 -4.38 -2.23
CA PRO A 260 -0.12 -4.11 -2.45
C PRO A 260 0.48 -5.12 -3.45
N SER A 261 1.44 -4.68 -4.26
CA SER A 261 2.19 -5.59 -5.15
C SER A 261 3.14 -6.52 -4.37
N LEU A 262 3.64 -6.06 -3.22
CA LEU A 262 4.57 -6.78 -2.35
C LEU A 262 4.13 -6.66 -0.90
N ILE A 263 4.07 -7.80 -0.19
CA ILE A 263 3.91 -7.87 1.26
C ILE A 263 5.21 -8.38 1.87
N TYR A 264 5.71 -7.68 2.89
CA TYR A 264 6.95 -8.01 3.57
C TYR A 264 6.73 -8.56 4.97
N LEU A 265 7.45 -9.64 5.30
CA LEU A 265 7.41 -10.29 6.60
C LEU A 265 8.84 -10.43 7.15
N CYS A 266 9.08 -9.87 8.33
CA CYS A 266 10.22 -10.27 9.16
C CYS A 266 9.96 -11.65 9.77
N LEU A 267 10.90 -12.57 9.58
CA LEU A 267 10.91 -13.88 10.19
C LEU A 267 12.03 -13.95 11.24
N ALA A 268 11.65 -13.72 12.48
CA ALA A 268 12.51 -13.88 13.64
C ALA A 268 12.34 -15.29 14.26
N ARG A 269 12.64 -15.44 15.55
CA ARG A 269 12.58 -16.74 16.26
C ARG A 269 11.19 -17.39 16.28
N ASN A 270 10.13 -16.59 16.34
CA ASN A 270 8.76 -17.10 16.47
C ASN A 270 8.05 -17.14 15.11
N PRO A 271 7.24 -18.19 14.83
CA PRO A 271 6.52 -18.29 13.57
C PRO A 271 5.41 -17.23 13.47
N PRO A 272 5.11 -16.75 12.25
CA PRO A 272 3.91 -15.93 11.99
C PRO A 272 2.63 -16.61 12.48
N LYS A 273 1.77 -15.88 13.18
CA LYS A 273 0.51 -16.42 13.72
C LYS A 273 -0.59 -16.28 12.67
N LEU A 274 -0.64 -17.24 11.75
CA LEU A 274 -1.61 -17.26 10.65
C LEU A 274 -2.61 -18.40 10.79
N GLY A 275 -3.91 -18.05 10.82
CA GLY A 275 -5.03 -18.98 10.75
C GLY A 275 -5.36 -19.45 9.33
N GLU A 276 -6.26 -20.42 9.20
CA GLU A 276 -6.57 -21.03 7.90
C GLU A 276 -7.21 -20.06 6.90
N ARG A 277 -8.07 -19.15 7.38
CA ARG A 277 -8.68 -18.11 6.53
C ARG A 277 -7.64 -17.16 5.94
N GLU A 278 -6.60 -16.85 6.71
CA GLU A 278 -5.49 -15.99 6.31
C GLU A 278 -4.57 -16.70 5.32
N VAL A 279 -4.31 -18.00 5.53
CA VAL A 279 -3.56 -18.84 4.59
C VAL A 279 -4.27 -18.93 3.24
N GLU A 280 -5.59 -19.13 3.24
CA GLU A 280 -6.38 -19.16 2.00
C GLU A 280 -6.31 -17.82 1.26
N TRP A 281 -6.46 -16.71 1.98
CA TRP A 281 -6.36 -15.40 1.37
C TRP A 281 -4.96 -15.12 0.81
N LEU A 282 -3.90 -15.49 1.54
CA LEU A 282 -2.52 -15.38 1.04
C LEU A 282 -2.33 -16.22 -0.23
N ARG A 283 -2.93 -17.41 -0.31
CA ARG A 283 -2.88 -18.22 -1.54
C ARG A 283 -3.55 -17.51 -2.70
N ARG A 284 -4.76 -16.96 -2.49
CA ARG A 284 -5.44 -16.12 -3.49
C ARG A 284 -4.58 -14.92 -3.91
N TYR A 285 -4.01 -14.20 -2.95
CA TYR A 285 -3.12 -13.07 -3.20
C TYR A 285 -1.91 -13.46 -4.06
N LEU A 286 -1.28 -14.59 -3.72
CA LEU A 286 -0.11 -15.08 -4.42
C LEU A 286 -0.41 -15.69 -5.78
N VAL A 287 -1.57 -16.30 -6.00
CA VAL A 287 -1.91 -17.03 -7.24
C VAL A 287 -2.75 -16.18 -8.18
N GLU A 288 -3.85 -15.58 -7.70
CA GLU A 288 -4.81 -14.83 -8.52
C GLU A 288 -4.43 -13.37 -8.68
N LEU A 289 -3.95 -12.72 -7.60
CA LEU A 289 -3.62 -11.29 -7.63
C LEU A 289 -2.22 -11.02 -8.16
N HIS A 290 -1.39 -12.07 -8.31
CA HIS A 290 0.01 -11.97 -8.73
C HIS A 290 0.87 -11.10 -7.80
N GLY A 291 0.49 -11.01 -6.53
CA GLY A 291 1.32 -10.40 -5.49
C GLY A 291 2.55 -11.24 -5.16
N LEU A 292 3.47 -10.63 -4.41
CA LEU A 292 4.71 -11.25 -3.97
C LEU A 292 4.86 -11.16 -2.45
N LEU A 293 5.26 -12.27 -1.83
CA LEU A 293 5.66 -12.32 -0.43
C LEU A 293 7.18 -12.25 -0.30
N LEU A 294 7.69 -11.19 0.32
CA LEU A 294 9.12 -11.08 0.66
C LEU A 294 9.30 -11.49 2.12
N LEU A 295 10.01 -12.60 2.32
CA LEU A 295 10.33 -13.17 3.62
C LEU A 295 11.78 -12.84 3.96
N ASP A 296 12.00 -12.10 5.04
CA ASP A 296 13.34 -11.74 5.50
C ASP A 296 13.72 -12.51 6.77
N ASP A 297 14.85 -13.22 6.73
CA ASP A 297 15.38 -13.88 7.92
C ASP A 297 16.13 -12.87 8.81
N THR A 298 15.54 -12.54 9.95
CA THR A 298 16.06 -11.60 10.96
C THR A 298 16.58 -12.33 12.21
N GLY A 299 16.75 -13.66 12.17
CA GLY A 299 17.29 -14.40 13.31
C GLY A 299 16.86 -15.86 13.44
N GLY A 300 16.94 -16.64 12.34
CA GLY A 300 16.68 -18.07 12.30
C GLY A 300 15.31 -18.45 11.70
N GLY A 301 14.77 -17.61 10.83
CA GLY A 301 13.44 -17.70 10.23
C GLY A 301 13.27 -18.72 9.10
N ARG A 302 14.33 -19.37 8.59
CA ARG A 302 14.24 -20.32 7.47
C ARG A 302 13.15 -21.40 7.64
N GLY A 303 13.10 -22.05 8.79
CA GLY A 303 12.11 -23.10 9.04
C GLY A 303 10.67 -22.57 9.00
N HIS A 304 10.48 -21.32 9.42
CA HIS A 304 9.19 -20.63 9.33
C HIS A 304 8.84 -20.28 7.89
N ALA A 305 9.81 -19.87 7.07
CA ALA A 305 9.63 -19.63 5.64
C ALA A 305 9.21 -20.92 4.92
N GLU A 306 9.89 -22.04 5.17
CA GLU A 306 9.58 -23.34 4.58
C GLU A 306 8.21 -23.89 5.04
N SER A 307 7.85 -23.66 6.31
CA SER A 307 6.53 -24.01 6.84
C SER A 307 5.43 -23.17 6.19
N LEU A 308 5.62 -21.85 6.11
CA LEU A 308 4.67 -20.93 5.49
C LEU A 308 4.47 -21.23 4.00
N ALA A 309 5.57 -21.45 3.27
CA ALA A 309 5.53 -21.84 1.87
C ALA A 309 4.74 -23.13 1.65
N ARG A 310 4.95 -24.16 2.48
CA ARG A 310 4.19 -25.43 2.40
C ARG A 310 2.69 -25.25 2.68
N ARG A 311 2.32 -24.37 3.61
CA ARG A 311 0.91 -24.08 3.93
C ARG A 311 0.21 -23.29 2.84
N VAL A 312 0.84 -22.22 2.36
CA VAL A 312 0.23 -21.29 1.38
C VAL A 312 0.30 -21.87 -0.03
N MET A 313 1.38 -22.54 -0.40
CA MET A 313 1.62 -23.08 -1.75
C MET A 313 1.94 -24.59 -1.69
N PRO A 314 0.96 -25.44 -1.33
CA PRO A 314 1.18 -26.88 -1.17
C PRO A 314 1.69 -27.52 -2.47
N GLY A 315 2.65 -28.44 -2.33
CA GLY A 315 3.28 -29.14 -3.46
C GLY A 315 4.36 -28.33 -4.20
N ARG A 316 4.65 -27.10 -3.78
CA ARG A 316 5.68 -26.24 -4.40
C ARG A 316 6.80 -25.96 -3.41
N PRO A 317 7.99 -26.52 -3.61
CA PRO A 317 9.10 -26.33 -2.68
C PRO A 317 9.66 -24.91 -2.77
N LEU A 318 10.21 -24.45 -1.64
CA LEU A 318 11.08 -23.28 -1.58
C LEU A 318 12.45 -23.69 -2.13
N VAL A 319 12.83 -23.16 -3.30
CA VAL A 319 14.04 -23.56 -4.04
C VAL A 319 14.99 -22.39 -4.24
N ALA A 320 16.28 -22.64 -4.44
CA ALA A 320 17.23 -21.58 -4.74
C ALA A 320 16.86 -20.85 -6.04
N ILE A 321 16.86 -19.52 -6.00
CA ILE A 321 16.66 -18.72 -7.22
C ILE A 321 17.91 -18.89 -8.11
N PRO A 322 17.76 -19.28 -9.38
CA PRO A 322 18.89 -19.50 -10.29
C PRO A 322 19.78 -18.28 -10.44
N ASN A 323 21.08 -18.49 -10.67
CA ASN A 323 22.05 -17.39 -10.74
C ASN A 323 21.87 -16.48 -11.96
N ASP A 324 21.24 -16.99 -13.00
CA ASP A 324 20.91 -16.32 -14.25
C ASP A 324 19.50 -15.72 -14.26
N ASP A 325 18.75 -15.82 -13.15
CA ASP A 325 17.39 -15.28 -13.06
C ASP A 325 17.35 -13.77 -13.32
N ALA A 326 16.29 -13.31 -14.00
CA ALA A 326 16.09 -11.91 -14.32
C ALA A 326 15.97 -11.03 -13.07
N LEU A 327 15.55 -11.58 -11.93
CA LEU A 327 15.45 -10.88 -10.65
C LEU A 327 16.76 -10.16 -10.27
N TRP A 328 17.92 -10.74 -10.61
CA TRP A 328 19.23 -10.18 -10.27
C TRP A 328 19.68 -8.98 -11.09
N ARG A 329 18.94 -8.66 -12.16
CA ARG A 329 19.33 -7.68 -13.17
C ARG A 329 18.17 -6.82 -13.67
N ILE A 330 16.98 -7.00 -13.11
CA ILE A 330 15.77 -6.30 -13.57
C ILE A 330 15.87 -4.77 -13.43
N ARG A 331 16.55 -4.28 -12.37
CA ARG A 331 16.75 -2.84 -12.13
C ARG A 331 18.19 -2.49 -11.84
N GLN A 332 18.82 -3.24 -10.94
CA GLN A 332 20.17 -3.05 -10.48
C GLN A 332 20.93 -4.36 -10.64
N PRO A 333 22.08 -4.37 -11.34
CA PRO A 333 22.84 -5.60 -11.53
C PRO A 333 23.46 -6.06 -10.20
N MET A 334 23.16 -7.29 -9.79
CA MET A 334 23.73 -7.91 -8.59
C MET A 334 24.68 -9.05 -8.95
N ARG A 335 25.89 -9.00 -8.39
CA ARG A 335 26.88 -10.07 -8.53
C ARG A 335 26.51 -11.24 -7.63
N GLU A 336 26.80 -12.47 -8.06
CA GLU A 336 26.49 -13.69 -7.31
C GLU A 336 26.92 -13.68 -5.82
N PRO A 337 28.16 -13.32 -5.44
CA PRO A 337 28.58 -13.35 -4.04
C PRO A 337 27.81 -12.37 -3.15
N ASP A 338 27.19 -11.35 -3.74
CA ASP A 338 26.51 -10.28 -3.03
C ASP A 338 25.03 -10.63 -2.73
N ARG A 339 24.48 -11.67 -3.34
CA ARG A 339 23.02 -11.93 -3.30
C ARG A 339 22.48 -12.43 -1.97
N ALA A 340 23.33 -13.03 -1.12
CA ALA A 340 22.97 -13.45 0.22
C ALA A 340 23.76 -12.62 1.24
N LEU A 341 23.15 -11.53 1.73
CA LEU A 341 23.71 -10.74 2.84
C LEU A 341 23.85 -11.62 4.08
N ALA A 342 24.87 -11.40 4.92
CA ALA A 342 25.07 -11.93 6.29
C ALA A 342 24.93 -13.45 6.56
N ARG A 343 24.39 -14.23 5.62
CA ARG A 343 24.20 -15.68 5.59
C ARG A 343 23.53 -16.32 6.82
N HIS A 344 22.67 -15.59 7.54
CA HIS A 344 21.99 -16.09 8.75
C HIS A 344 21.18 -17.37 8.50
N GLY A 345 20.35 -17.34 7.46
CA GLY A 345 19.46 -18.43 7.09
C GLY A 345 19.97 -19.30 5.94
N GLY A 346 21.25 -19.18 5.57
CA GLY A 346 21.88 -19.88 4.45
C GLY A 346 22.62 -18.97 3.47
N ASP A 347 23.18 -19.57 2.44
CA ASP A 347 24.06 -18.92 1.45
C ASP A 347 23.34 -18.49 0.16
N ARG A 348 22.05 -18.78 0.05
CA ARG A 348 21.26 -18.54 -1.16
C ARG A 348 19.89 -17.96 -0.85
N VAL A 349 19.47 -17.02 -1.70
CA VAL A 349 18.08 -16.55 -1.75
C VAL A 349 17.23 -17.66 -2.36
N LEU A 350 16.10 -17.92 -1.72
CA LEU A 350 15.18 -18.95 -2.14
C LEU A 350 13.88 -18.31 -2.66
N GLY A 351 13.09 -19.08 -3.39
CA GLY A 351 11.79 -18.64 -3.86
C GLY A 351 10.84 -19.81 -4.13
N VAL A 352 9.55 -19.50 -4.14
CA VAL A 352 8.49 -20.40 -4.61
C VAL A 352 7.99 -19.88 -5.93
N ARG A 353 7.95 -20.77 -6.92
CA ARG A 353 7.55 -20.43 -8.29
C ARG A 353 6.06 -20.68 -8.50
N GLU A 354 5.41 -19.72 -9.15
CA GLU A 354 4.09 -19.84 -9.75
C GLU A 354 4.13 -19.55 -11.25
N GLY A 355 3.92 -20.58 -12.07
CA GLY A 355 4.12 -20.52 -13.51
C GLY A 355 5.52 -20.05 -13.89
N GLN A 356 5.61 -18.87 -14.50
CA GLN A 356 6.86 -18.22 -14.92
C GLN A 356 7.32 -17.09 -13.98
N ARG A 357 6.76 -17.01 -12.76
CA ARG A 357 7.12 -15.97 -11.79
C ARG A 357 7.41 -16.51 -10.40
N TRP A 358 8.13 -15.74 -9.60
CA TRP A 358 8.28 -15.94 -8.17
C TRP A 358 7.07 -15.35 -7.46
N SER A 359 6.41 -16.15 -6.61
CA SER A 359 5.32 -15.70 -5.74
C SER A 359 5.80 -15.47 -4.31
N ILE A 360 6.80 -16.23 -3.86
CA ILE A 360 7.49 -16.03 -2.58
C ILE A 360 8.97 -15.86 -2.88
N VAL A 361 9.59 -14.88 -2.24
CA VAL A 361 11.05 -14.70 -2.22
C VAL A 361 11.49 -14.68 -0.76
N TYR A 362 12.43 -15.55 -0.43
CA TYR A 362 13.03 -15.64 0.90
C TYR A 362 14.49 -15.19 0.83
N HIS A 363 14.82 -14.21 1.64
CA HIS A 363 16.18 -13.69 1.76
C HIS A 363 16.80 -14.14 3.09
N PRO A 364 17.96 -14.81 3.08
CA PRO A 364 18.56 -15.42 4.27
C PRO A 364 19.35 -14.43 5.15
N GLY A 365 19.27 -13.14 4.86
CA GLY A 365 20.38 -12.21 5.13
C GLY A 365 20.07 -10.95 5.90
N ASP A 366 18.96 -10.90 6.63
CA ASP A 366 18.58 -9.78 7.47
C ASP A 366 18.65 -8.44 6.71
N LEU A 367 17.72 -8.30 5.76
CA LEU A 367 17.54 -7.08 4.97
C LEU A 367 17.27 -5.87 5.86
N VAL A 368 16.63 -6.06 7.03
CA VAL A 368 16.43 -4.98 8.01
C VAL A 368 17.76 -4.34 8.40
N ASP A 369 18.73 -5.15 8.84
CA ASP A 369 20.05 -4.66 9.21
C ASP A 369 20.85 -4.17 8.00
N GLY A 370 20.60 -4.75 6.82
CA GLY A 370 21.09 -4.21 5.55
C GLY A 370 20.62 -2.77 5.28
N TRP A 371 19.31 -2.52 5.31
CA TRP A 371 18.73 -1.22 4.97
C TRP A 371 18.97 -0.14 6.05
N ARG A 372 19.09 -0.51 7.33
CA ARG A 372 19.49 0.46 8.37
C ARG A 372 20.98 0.81 8.30
N GLY A 373 21.79 0.00 7.63
CA GLY A 373 23.24 0.19 7.48
C GLY A 373 24.09 -0.42 8.61
N ALA A 374 23.60 -1.45 9.31
CA ALA A 374 24.33 -2.07 10.42
C ALA A 374 25.61 -2.80 9.96
N TYR A 375 25.63 -3.30 8.72
CA TYR A 375 26.77 -4.03 8.15
C TYR A 375 27.76 -3.13 7.39
N GLY A 376 27.54 -1.82 7.35
CA GLY A 376 28.38 -0.85 6.65
C GLY A 376 27.95 -0.56 5.19
N PRO A 377 28.59 0.42 4.52
CA PRO A 377 28.06 1.01 3.29
C PRO A 377 27.95 0.04 2.10
N GLN A 378 28.90 -0.88 1.95
CA GLN A 378 28.90 -1.84 0.84
C GLN A 378 27.71 -2.81 0.96
N TRP A 379 27.49 -3.38 2.14
CA TRP A 379 26.38 -4.29 2.40
C TRP A 379 25.02 -3.59 2.35
N GLN A 380 24.99 -2.33 2.78
CA GLN A 380 23.79 -1.49 2.66
C GLN A 380 23.43 -1.23 1.19
N GLU A 381 24.41 -0.93 0.34
CA GLU A 381 24.20 -0.78 -1.10
C GLU A 381 23.63 -2.05 -1.73
N ILE A 382 24.21 -3.21 -1.40
CA ILE A 382 23.72 -4.51 -1.87
C ILE A 382 22.26 -4.74 -1.42
N ALA A 383 21.93 -4.42 -0.17
CA ALA A 383 20.57 -4.53 0.34
C ALA A 383 19.58 -3.62 -0.42
N TYR A 384 20.00 -2.41 -0.81
CA TYR A 384 19.19 -1.52 -1.64
C TYR A 384 19.03 -1.99 -3.09
N GLN A 385 20.07 -2.59 -3.68
CA GLN A 385 19.98 -3.21 -5.00
C GLN A 385 18.97 -4.36 -4.98
N PHE A 386 19.06 -5.25 -3.99
CA PHE A 386 18.11 -6.34 -3.80
C PHE A 386 16.68 -5.81 -3.62
N GLY A 387 16.48 -4.87 -2.70
CA GLY A 387 15.16 -4.27 -2.45
C GLY A 387 14.58 -3.63 -3.72
N SER A 388 15.38 -2.87 -4.46
CA SER A 388 14.94 -2.24 -5.72
C SER A 388 14.50 -3.26 -6.76
N ASN A 389 15.27 -4.33 -6.92
CA ASN A 389 14.96 -5.42 -7.85
C ASN A 389 13.66 -6.14 -7.48
N VAL A 390 13.47 -6.52 -6.21
CA VAL A 390 12.28 -7.26 -5.77
C VAL A 390 11.02 -6.40 -5.83
N PHE A 391 11.09 -5.13 -5.44
CA PHE A 391 9.95 -4.21 -5.54
C PHE A 391 9.53 -3.96 -6.99
N ASP A 392 10.50 -3.73 -7.88
CA ASP A 392 10.22 -3.53 -9.31
C ASP A 392 9.66 -4.81 -9.94
N TYR A 393 10.24 -5.97 -9.61
CA TYR A 393 9.75 -7.27 -10.04
C TYR A 393 8.30 -7.49 -9.62
N ALA A 394 8.00 -7.39 -8.33
CA ALA A 394 6.67 -7.62 -7.78
C ALA A 394 5.64 -6.69 -8.43
N THR A 395 5.98 -5.41 -8.57
CA THR A 395 5.10 -4.41 -9.16
C THR A 395 4.80 -4.69 -10.63
N ARG A 396 5.81 -5.05 -11.43
CA ARG A 396 5.62 -5.44 -12.84
C ARG A 396 4.75 -6.69 -12.99
N GLN A 397 4.91 -7.70 -12.13
CA GLN A 397 4.06 -8.90 -12.16
C GLN A 397 2.60 -8.57 -11.85
N PHE A 398 2.39 -7.76 -10.82
CA PHE A 398 1.07 -7.34 -10.35
C PHE A 398 0.34 -6.48 -11.39
N THR A 399 0.96 -5.42 -11.92
CA THR A 399 0.29 -4.55 -12.89
C THR A 399 0.11 -5.20 -14.26
N ARG A 400 0.98 -6.16 -14.65
CA ARG A 400 0.74 -6.98 -15.85
C ARG A 400 -0.57 -7.77 -15.74
N ARG A 401 -0.90 -8.29 -14.55
CA ARG A 401 -2.18 -8.96 -14.31
C ARG A 401 -3.35 -7.98 -14.42
N LEU A 402 -3.27 -6.81 -13.79
CA LEU A 402 -4.34 -5.81 -13.88
C LEU A 402 -4.60 -5.41 -15.33
N ARG A 403 -3.56 -5.17 -16.13
CA ARG A 403 -3.68 -4.88 -17.57
C ARG A 403 -4.38 -5.99 -18.35
N SER A 404 -4.04 -7.26 -18.06
CA SER A 404 -4.66 -8.40 -18.75
C SER A 404 -6.15 -8.55 -18.44
N GLN A 405 -6.65 -7.95 -17.35
CA GLN A 405 -8.08 -7.94 -17.03
C GLN A 405 -8.83 -6.80 -17.71
N THR A 406 -8.15 -5.70 -18.03
CA THR A 406 -8.74 -4.51 -18.65
C THR A 406 -8.63 -4.49 -20.17
N ALA A 407 -7.85 -5.38 -20.78
CA ALA A 407 -7.71 -5.47 -22.23
C ALA A 407 -9.00 -6.01 -22.87
N PRO A 408 -9.53 -5.36 -23.93
CA PRO A 408 -10.66 -5.91 -24.68
C PRO A 408 -10.28 -7.25 -25.34
N PRO A 409 -11.23 -8.19 -25.47
CA PRO A 409 -11.00 -9.54 -26.00
C PRO A 409 -10.55 -9.57 -27.47
#